data_AF-K1U228-F1
#
_entry.id   AF-K1U228-F1
#
_cell.length_a   1.000
_cell.length_b   1.000
_cell.length_c   1.000
_cell.angle_alpha   90.00
_cell.angle_beta   90.00
_cell.angle_gamma   90.00
#
_symmetry.space_group_name_H-M   'P 1'
#
loop_
_entity.id
_entity.type
_entity.pdbx_description
1 polymer ?
#
loop_
_entity_poly.entity_id
_entity_poly.type
_entity_poly.pdbx_seq_one_letter_code
_entity_poly.pdbx_strand_id
1 'polypeptide(L)'
;VQHSVQRHWPGYIATPQTAPLREIQPDGSRHPFDQFIVAKTPAARWGNAEDLGGPAVFLASEASDFVNGLILYVDGGILAYIGKQPGLIGCRFVSHKGLT
;
A
#
# COMPACT_ATOMS: atom_id res chain seq x y z
N VAL A 1 0.04 -31.34 -3.35
CA VAL A 1 0.20 -29.87 -3.44
C VAL A 1 -1.09 -29.28 -3.97
N GLN A 2 -2.02 -28.94 -3.07
CA GLN A 2 -3.25 -28.26 -3.48
C GLN A 2 -2.87 -26.89 -4.06
N HIS A 3 -3.31 -26.62 -5.28
CA HIS A 3 -3.14 -25.32 -5.93
C HIS A 3 -4.06 -24.29 -5.26
N SER A 4 -3.71 -23.86 -4.06
CA SER A 4 -4.27 -22.66 -3.44
C SER A 4 -3.77 -21.45 -4.21
N VAL A 5 -4.63 -20.84 -5.03
CA VAL A 5 -4.31 -19.58 -5.73
C VAL A 5 -4.26 -18.47 -4.68
N GLN A 6 -3.06 -18.20 -4.16
CA GLN A 6 -2.79 -17.13 -3.22
C GLN A 6 -2.28 -15.92 -4.00
N ARG A 7 -2.90 -14.75 -3.80
CA ARG A 7 -2.59 -13.53 -4.55
C ARG A 7 -2.16 -12.44 -3.58
N HIS A 8 -0.92 -11.96 -3.73
CA HIS A 8 -0.46 -10.74 -3.06
C HIS A 8 -0.58 -9.56 -4.03
N TRP A 9 -1.03 -8.41 -3.54
CA TRP A 9 -1.10 -7.18 -4.31
C TRP A 9 -0.09 -6.16 -3.75
N PRO A 10 0.99 -5.86 -4.48
CA PRO A 10 1.97 -4.89 -4.03
C PRO A 10 1.44 -3.47 -4.18
N GLY A 11 1.84 -2.60 -3.27
CA GLY A 11 1.69 -1.15 -3.43
C GLY A 11 2.74 -0.56 -4.38
N TYR A 12 3.01 0.73 -4.20
CA TYR A 12 4.04 1.43 -4.96
C TYR A 12 5.44 1.08 -4.41
N ILE A 13 6.15 0.23 -5.15
CA ILE A 13 7.47 -0.28 -4.79
C ILE A 13 8.59 0.53 -5.46
N ALA A 14 9.65 0.78 -4.71
CA ALA A 14 10.87 1.38 -5.16
C ALA A 14 11.67 0.39 -6.01
N THR A 15 11.60 0.54 -7.33
CA THR A 15 12.35 -0.24 -8.31
C THR A 15 13.08 0.69 -9.28
N PRO A 16 14.01 0.17 -10.10
CA PRO A 16 14.61 0.95 -11.19
C PRO A 16 13.56 1.47 -12.19
N GLN A 17 12.49 0.71 -12.44
CA GLN A 17 11.42 1.14 -13.34
C GLN A 17 10.67 2.36 -12.79
N THR A 18 10.48 2.44 -11.47
CA THR A 18 9.79 3.56 -10.82
C THR A 18 10.74 4.69 -10.39
N ALA A 19 12.05 4.56 -10.64
CA ALA A 19 13.06 5.56 -10.29
C ALA A 19 12.77 6.96 -10.89
N PRO A 20 12.34 7.09 -12.17
CA PRO A 20 12.02 8.41 -12.74
C PRO A 20 10.87 9.14 -12.03
N LEU A 21 10.06 8.43 -11.23
CA LEU A 21 8.95 9.01 -10.46
C LEU A 21 9.35 9.41 -9.04
N ARG A 22 10.53 9.00 -8.56
CA ARG A 22 11.02 9.25 -7.18
C ARG A 22 12.21 10.18 -7.13
N GLU A 23 13.09 10.07 -8.12
CA GLU A 23 14.38 10.75 -8.14
C GLU A 23 14.24 12.20 -8.61
N ILE A 24 15.28 12.98 -8.32
CA ILE A 24 15.37 14.37 -8.78
C ILE A 24 15.68 14.34 -10.27
N GLN A 25 14.87 15.06 -11.04
CA GLN A 25 15.03 15.15 -12.47
C GLN A 25 16.20 16.05 -12.86
N PRO A 26 16.68 16.00 -14.11
CA PRO A 26 17.80 16.83 -14.56
C PRO A 26 17.58 18.35 -14.39
N ASP A 27 16.33 18.79 -14.31
CA ASP A 27 15.94 20.19 -14.07
C ASP A 27 15.92 20.57 -12.57
N GLY A 28 16.29 19.65 -11.68
CA GLY A 28 16.30 19.84 -10.23
C GLY A 28 14.92 19.66 -9.57
N SER A 29 13.87 19.39 -10.33
CA SER A 29 12.53 19.17 -9.80
C SER A 29 12.32 17.73 -9.30
N ARG A 30 11.37 17.53 -8.39
CA ARG A 30 10.84 16.19 -8.06
C ARG A 30 9.54 15.97 -8.80
N HIS A 31 9.33 14.73 -9.25
CA HIS A 31 8.08 14.36 -9.87
C HIS A 31 6.91 14.50 -8.87
N PRO A 32 5.78 15.17 -9.21
CA PRO A 32 4.66 15.39 -8.28
C PRO A 32 4.08 14.10 -7.69
N PHE A 33 4.22 12.99 -8.44
CA PHE A 33 3.76 11.68 -8.01
C PHE A 33 4.51 11.13 -6.79
N ASP A 34 5.78 11.49 -6.58
CA ASP A 34 6.52 11.09 -5.37
C ASP A 34 5.83 11.59 -4.10
N GLN A 35 5.52 12.88 -4.08
CA GLN A 35 4.84 13.51 -2.94
C GLN A 35 3.43 12.96 -2.77
N PHE A 36 2.72 12.68 -3.87
CA PHE A 36 1.41 12.06 -3.82
C PHE A 36 1.48 10.68 -3.15
N ILE A 37 2.39 9.80 -3.56
CA ILE A 37 2.54 8.46 -2.97
C ILE A 37 2.88 8.55 -1.50
N VAL A 38 3.89 9.34 -1.13
CA VAL A 38 4.31 9.48 0.26
C VAL A 38 3.19 10.05 1.14
N ALA A 39 2.48 11.08 0.68
CA ALA A 39 1.40 11.72 1.45
C ALA A 39 0.14 10.85 1.59
N LYS A 40 -0.09 9.94 0.65
CA LYS A 40 -1.28 9.07 0.62
C LYS A 40 -1.02 7.68 1.18
N THR A 41 0.23 7.31 1.40
CA THR A 41 0.60 6.04 2.03
C THR A 41 0.71 6.27 3.54
N PRO A 42 -0.10 5.62 4.39
CA PRO A 42 0.03 5.71 5.84
C PRO A 42 1.43 5.39 6.38
N ALA A 43 2.16 4.48 5.73
CA ALA A 43 3.57 4.20 6.05
C ALA A 43 4.54 5.34 5.69
N ALA A 44 4.06 6.41 5.02
CA ALA A 44 4.81 7.61 4.63
C ALA A 44 6.09 7.35 3.84
N ARG A 45 6.12 6.26 3.05
CA ARG A 45 7.25 5.88 2.22
C ARG A 45 6.80 5.02 1.05
N TRP A 46 7.69 4.89 0.06
CA TRP A 46 7.60 3.83 -0.92
C TRP A 46 7.91 2.47 -0.26
N GLY A 47 7.25 1.42 -0.74
CA GLY A 47 7.62 0.06 -0.38
C GLY A 47 8.97 -0.31 -1.01
N ASN A 48 9.69 -1.24 -0.42
CA ASN A 48 10.88 -1.83 -1.01
C ASN A 48 10.63 -3.31 -1.34
N ALA A 49 11.54 -3.94 -2.08
CA ALA A 49 11.38 -5.35 -2.44
C ALA A 49 11.33 -6.27 -1.21
N GLU A 50 12.03 -5.89 -0.13
CA GLU A 50 12.12 -6.62 1.12
C GLU A 50 10.76 -6.68 1.85
N ASP A 51 9.90 -5.68 1.66
CA ASP A 51 8.55 -5.65 2.25
C ASP A 51 7.67 -6.79 1.72
N LEU A 52 7.97 -7.33 0.53
CA LEU A 52 7.25 -8.46 -0.07
C LEU A 52 7.78 -9.82 0.39
N GLY A 53 9.01 -9.88 0.90
CA GLY A 53 9.66 -11.14 1.28
C GLY A 53 8.93 -11.87 2.40
N GLY A 54 8.62 -11.17 3.50
CA GLY A 54 7.88 -11.74 4.63
C GLY A 54 6.51 -12.29 4.24
N PRO A 55 5.64 -11.50 3.57
CA PRO A 55 4.37 -11.98 3.06
C PRO A 55 4.48 -13.17 2.10
N ALA A 56 5.46 -13.17 1.20
CA ALA A 56 5.69 -14.29 0.29
C ALA A 56 6.08 -15.57 1.06
N VAL A 57 6.97 -15.47 2.05
CA VAL A 57 7.33 -16.60 2.92
C VAL A 57 6.13 -17.09 3.71
N PHE A 58 5.31 -16.20 4.27
CA PHE A 58 4.09 -16.57 4.99
C PHE A 58 3.15 -17.40 4.10
N LEU A 59 2.85 -16.90 2.90
CA LEU A 59 1.99 -17.57 1.91
C LEU A 59 2.59 -18.88 1.37
N ALA A 60 3.91 -19.04 1.42
CA ALA A 60 4.60 -20.27 1.02
C ALA A 60 4.81 -21.26 2.18
N SER A 61 4.50 -20.86 3.42
CA SER A 61 4.74 -21.67 4.63
C SER A 61 3.50 -22.40 5.10
N GLU A 62 3.70 -23.43 5.92
CA GLU A 62 2.63 -24.19 6.61
C GLU A 62 1.73 -23.29 7.47
N ALA A 63 2.20 -22.10 7.87
CA ALA A 63 1.40 -21.12 8.60
C ALA A 63 0.18 -20.62 7.80
N SER A 64 0.16 -20.86 6.48
CA SER A 64 -0.92 -20.46 5.57
C SER A 64 -1.80 -21.63 5.09
N ASP A 65 -1.65 -22.84 5.62
CA ASP A 65 -2.32 -24.04 5.10
C ASP A 65 -3.85 -23.95 5.05
N PHE A 66 -4.46 -23.19 5.97
CA PHE A 66 -5.90 -22.92 5.98
C PHE A 66 -6.29 -21.49 5.54
N VAL A 67 -5.32 -20.73 5.02
CA VAL A 67 -5.48 -19.33 4.62
C VAL A 67 -5.61 -19.26 3.10
N ASN A 68 -6.85 -19.38 2.62
CA ASN A 68 -7.15 -19.46 1.20
C ASN A 68 -8.29 -18.50 0.79
N GLY A 69 -8.32 -18.11 -0.48
CA GLY A 69 -9.40 -17.29 -1.03
C GLY A 69 -9.36 -15.80 -0.65
N LEU A 70 -8.22 -15.30 -0.16
CA LEU A 70 -8.03 -13.89 0.18
C LEU A 70 -6.95 -13.22 -0.69
N ILE A 71 -7.01 -11.89 -0.74
CA ILE A 71 -5.96 -11.06 -1.31
C ILE A 71 -5.22 -10.39 -0.16
N LEU A 72 -3.90 -10.63 -0.07
CA LEU A 72 -3.05 -9.98 0.92
C LEU A 72 -2.45 -8.72 0.30
N TYR A 73 -2.88 -7.56 0.79
CA TYR A 73 -2.34 -6.27 0.37
C TYR A 73 -1.05 -5.96 1.11
N VAL A 74 0.01 -5.68 0.35
CA VAL A 74 1.33 -5.29 0.86
C VAL A 74 1.70 -3.95 0.24
N ASP A 75 1.06 -2.89 0.73
CA ASP A 75 1.05 -1.59 0.04
C ASP A 75 1.25 -0.38 0.97
N GLY A 76 1.64 -0.61 2.22
CA GLY A 76 1.78 0.45 3.22
C GLY A 76 0.48 1.16 3.58
N GLY A 77 -0.68 0.60 3.21
CA GLY A 77 -2.02 1.11 3.51
C GLY A 77 -2.56 2.13 2.51
N ILE A 78 -1.88 2.34 1.38
CA ILE A 78 -2.30 3.36 0.40
C ILE A 78 -3.69 3.07 -0.19
N LEU A 79 -4.04 1.80 -0.40
CA LEU A 79 -5.36 1.42 -0.92
C LEU A 79 -6.48 1.82 0.05
N ALA A 80 -6.27 1.56 1.35
CA ALA A 80 -7.24 1.93 2.39
C ALA A 80 -7.40 3.45 2.51
N TYR A 81 -6.34 4.22 2.22
CA TYR A 81 -6.38 5.68 2.26
C TYR A 81 -7.02 6.30 1.01
N ILE A 82 -6.63 5.89 -0.20
CA ILE A 82 -7.17 6.45 -1.45
C ILE A 82 -8.65 6.11 -1.61
N GLY A 83 -9.09 4.94 -1.15
CA GLY A 83 -10.51 4.59 -1.08
C GLY A 83 -11.34 5.50 -0.16
N LYS A 84 -10.67 6.26 0.72
CA LYS A 84 -11.28 7.26 1.59
C LYS A 84 -11.05 8.67 1.03
N GLN A 85 -11.46 8.94 -0.21
CA GLN A 85 -11.51 10.32 -0.72
C GLN A 85 -12.47 11.14 0.17
N PRO A 86 -11.99 12.18 0.88
CA PRO A 86 -12.83 13.00 1.77
C PRO A 86 -13.86 13.89 1.06
N GLY A 87 -14.20 13.60 -0.21
CA GLY A 87 -15.10 14.40 -1.04
C GLY A 87 -16.12 13.62 -1.86
N LEU A 88 -16.14 12.27 -1.80
CA LEU A 88 -17.02 11.46 -2.66
C LEU A 88 -18.00 10.55 -1.92
N ILE A 89 -17.96 10.48 -0.59
CA ILE A 89 -19.02 9.87 0.22
C ILE A 89 -19.28 10.78 1.41
N GLY A 90 -20.45 11.43 1.39
CA GLY A 90 -20.96 12.30 2.45
C GLY A 90 -21.32 11.56 3.74
N CYS A 91 -20.43 10.72 4.27
CA CYS A 91 -20.53 10.23 5.65
C CYS A 91 -19.73 11.17 6.54
N ARG A 92 -20.41 12.23 6.98
CA ARG A 92 -19.96 13.12 8.05
C ARG A 92 -19.88 12.27 9.32
N PHE A 93 -18.69 11.77 9.66
CA PHE A 93 -18.44 11.23 11.00
C PHE A 93 -18.53 12.42 11.96
N VAL A 94 -19.73 12.64 12.53
CA VAL A 94 -19.93 13.57 13.62
C VAL A 94 -19.18 12.96 14.81
N SER A 95 -17.99 13.49 15.06
CA SER A 95 -17.28 13.29 16.31
C SER A 95 -18.13 13.94 17.40
N HIS A 96 -18.93 13.14 18.11
CA HIS A 96 -19.56 13.56 19.36
C HIS A 96 -18.43 13.78 20.38
N LYS A 97 -17.90 15.00 20.42
CA LYS A 97 -17.20 15.46 21.61
C LYS A 97 -18.23 15.65 22.71
N GLY A 98 -18.06 14.84 23.76
CA GLY A 98 -18.26 15.16 25.17
C GLY A 98 -19.39 16.12 25.50
N LEU A 99 -20.47 15.54 26.02
CA LEU A 99 -21.43 16.21 26.86
C LEU A 99 -20.72 16.64 28.17
N THR A 100 -20.47 17.94 28.32
CA THR A 100 -20.33 18.67 29.59
C THR A 100 -20.96 20.03 29.39
#